data_AF-A0A1X1RJ13-F1
#
_entry.id   AF-A0A1X1RJ13-F1
#
_cell.length_a   1.000
_cell.length_b   1.000
_cell.length_c   1.000
_cell.angle_alpha   90.00
_cell.angle_beta   90.00
_cell.angle_gamma   90.00
#
_symmetry.space_group_name_H-M   'P 1'
#
loop_
_entity.id
_entity.type
_entity.pdbx_description
1 polymer ?
#
loop_
_entity_poly.entity_id
_entity_poly.type
_entity_poly.pdbx_seq_one_letter_code
_entity_poly.pdbx_strand_id
1 'polypeptide(L)'
;MEAGLTQDTFAAACKRHGLGWTATRVAQCEAGEVSPTLPTLLLLSAALSTVTGGATALADIVDTDGPVELAPGVLVRGADLAAVVRGEPGASLLRDAVRIGGVTPDPVRTEVQQGWTRADTAVCKSLGMDREIGERIMAELWGRSMSAERDHRADPNVRSRGLATKALTAELRAAADSWADADE
;
A
#
# COMPACT_ATOMS: atom_id res chain seq x y z
N MET A 1 -25.23 13.46 -1.32
CA MET A 1 -25.73 14.28 -0.19
C MET A 1 -27.18 13.95 0.20
N GLU A 2 -27.39 13.50 1.43
CA GLU A 2 -28.69 13.55 2.15
C GLU A 2 -28.68 14.75 3.12
N ALA A 3 -29.86 15.19 3.58
CA ALA A 3 -30.14 16.40 4.40
C ALA A 3 -30.35 17.75 3.66
N GLY A 4 -30.76 17.72 2.38
CA GLY A 4 -31.19 18.94 1.65
C GLY A 4 -30.07 19.92 1.28
N LEU A 5 -28.81 19.52 1.50
CA LEU A 5 -27.61 20.23 1.09
C LEU A 5 -27.37 20.04 -0.41
N THR A 6 -27.17 21.13 -1.14
CA THR A 6 -26.83 21.08 -2.57
C THR A 6 -25.31 21.16 -2.77
N GLN A 7 -24.83 20.58 -3.87
CA GLN A 7 -23.42 20.69 -4.29
C GLN A 7 -22.98 22.15 -4.47
N ASP A 8 -23.88 23.03 -4.94
CA ASP A 8 -23.63 24.46 -5.07
C ASP A 8 -23.43 25.14 -3.72
N THR A 9 -24.30 24.83 -2.74
CA THR A 9 -24.18 25.39 -1.38
C THR A 9 -22.88 24.95 -0.73
N PHE A 10 -22.51 23.66 -0.87
CA PHE A 10 -21.28 23.14 -0.31
C PHE A 10 -20.03 23.73 -1.00
N ALA A 11 -20.04 23.84 -2.33
CA ALA A 11 -18.95 24.48 -3.07
C ALA A 11 -18.75 25.96 -2.67
N ALA A 12 -19.84 26.69 -2.43
CA ALA A 12 -19.76 28.07 -1.93
C ALA A 12 -19.10 28.14 -0.53
N ALA A 13 -19.40 27.18 0.36
CA ALA A 13 -18.75 27.09 1.66
C ALA A 13 -17.25 26.74 1.53
N CYS A 14 -16.90 25.80 0.67
CA CYS A 14 -15.50 25.44 0.38
C CYS A 14 -14.68 26.66 -0.07
N LYS A 15 -15.23 27.50 -0.95
CA LYS A 15 -14.60 28.76 -1.40
C LYS A 15 -14.28 29.71 -0.25
N ARG A 16 -15.16 29.83 0.75
CA ARG A 16 -14.94 30.69 1.93
C ARG A 16 -13.78 30.19 2.80
N HIS A 17 -13.48 28.90 2.74
CA HIS A 17 -12.36 28.25 3.43
C HIS A 17 -11.11 28.14 2.55
N GLY A 18 -11.07 28.84 1.41
CA GLY A 18 -9.89 28.91 0.54
C GLY A 18 -9.77 27.78 -0.48
N LEU A 19 -10.75 26.87 -0.56
CA LEU A 19 -10.79 25.84 -1.60
C LEU A 19 -11.46 26.39 -2.86
N GLY A 20 -10.77 26.38 -3.99
CA GLY A 20 -11.32 26.77 -5.30
C GLY A 20 -12.35 25.80 -5.89
N TRP A 21 -13.12 25.09 -5.05
CA TRP A 21 -14.02 24.03 -5.47
C TRP A 21 -15.30 24.57 -6.12
N THR A 22 -15.74 23.88 -7.17
CA THR A 22 -17.01 24.09 -7.86
C THR A 22 -17.95 22.94 -7.54
N ALA A 23 -19.25 23.08 -7.85
CA ALA A 23 -20.21 21.97 -7.69
C ALA A 23 -19.78 20.74 -8.52
N THR A 24 -19.23 20.95 -9.71
CA THR A 24 -18.61 19.87 -10.51
C THR A 24 -17.49 19.17 -9.75
N ARG A 25 -16.59 19.91 -9.09
CA ARG A 25 -15.50 19.30 -8.31
C ARG A 25 -16.00 18.53 -7.10
N VAL A 26 -17.07 19.01 -6.46
CA VAL A 26 -17.78 18.29 -5.40
C VAL A 26 -18.34 16.97 -5.94
N ALA A 27 -19.04 17.01 -7.07
CA ALA A 27 -19.59 15.80 -7.70
C ALA A 27 -18.51 14.77 -8.07
N GLN A 28 -17.39 15.22 -8.63
CA GLN A 28 -16.25 14.35 -8.93
C GLN A 28 -15.64 13.74 -7.66
N CYS A 29 -15.60 14.50 -6.57
CA CYS A 29 -15.15 13.98 -5.28
C CYS A 29 -16.13 12.94 -4.71
N GLU A 30 -17.45 13.17 -4.78
CA GLU A 30 -18.47 12.19 -4.38
C GLU A 30 -18.41 10.91 -5.23
N ALA A 31 -18.02 11.02 -6.50
CA ALA A 31 -17.84 9.88 -7.41
C ALA A 31 -16.50 9.12 -7.23
N GLY A 32 -15.60 9.61 -6.36
CA GLY A 32 -14.27 9.01 -6.17
C GLY A 32 -13.23 9.34 -7.26
N GLU A 33 -13.55 10.24 -8.20
CA GLU A 33 -12.63 10.67 -9.26
C GLU A 33 -11.55 11.65 -8.77
N VAL A 34 -11.71 12.14 -7.53
CA VAL A 34 -10.77 13.06 -6.89
C VAL A 34 -10.28 12.43 -5.61
N SER A 35 -8.96 12.34 -5.45
CA SER A 35 -8.30 11.97 -4.20
C SER A 35 -7.89 13.24 -3.44
N PRO A 36 -8.72 13.77 -2.51
CA PRO A 36 -8.36 14.94 -1.72
C PRO A 36 -7.17 14.64 -0.79
N THR A 37 -6.26 15.61 -0.67
CA THR A 37 -5.14 15.52 0.27
C THR A 37 -5.60 15.74 1.72
N LEU A 38 -4.78 15.41 2.72
CA LEU A 38 -5.10 15.68 4.12
C LEU A 38 -5.43 17.17 4.39
N PRO A 39 -4.64 18.16 3.93
CA PRO A 39 -5.03 19.58 4.05
C PRO A 39 -6.39 19.88 3.42
N THR A 40 -6.70 19.28 2.26
CA THR A 40 -8.00 19.43 1.61
C THR A 40 -9.12 18.87 2.48
N LEU A 41 -8.95 17.67 3.03
CA LEU A 41 -9.94 17.02 3.90
C LEU A 41 -10.23 17.82 5.18
N LEU A 42 -9.20 18.43 5.77
CA LEU A 42 -9.37 19.33 6.93
C LEU A 42 -10.23 20.56 6.59
N LEU A 43 -10.00 21.16 5.42
CA LEU A 43 -10.80 22.29 4.94
C LEU A 43 -12.23 21.87 4.57
N LEU A 44 -12.42 20.66 4.05
CA LEU A 44 -13.76 20.11 3.78
C LEU A 44 -14.55 19.88 5.08
N SER A 45 -13.91 19.37 6.14
CA SER A 45 -14.52 19.23 7.47
C SER A 45 -14.96 20.59 8.05
N ALA A 46 -14.13 21.63 7.91
CA ALA A 46 -14.50 23.00 8.32
C ALA A 46 -15.66 23.57 7.46
N ALA A 47 -15.63 23.34 6.15
CA ALA A 47 -16.70 23.74 5.25
C ALA A 47 -18.02 23.05 5.59
N LEU A 48 -18.00 21.72 5.78
CA LEU A 48 -19.18 20.92 6.17
C LEU A 48 -19.77 21.44 7.47
N SER A 49 -18.94 21.69 8.48
CA SER A 49 -19.39 22.22 9.77
C SER A 49 -20.13 23.56 9.64
N THR A 50 -19.73 24.37 8.66
CA THR A 50 -20.37 25.66 8.38
C THR A 50 -21.77 25.48 7.78
N VAL A 51 -21.96 24.51 6.89
CA VAL A 51 -23.23 24.33 6.17
C VAL A 51 -24.21 23.45 6.94
N THR A 52 -23.72 22.51 7.74
CA THR A 52 -24.56 21.65 8.60
C THR A 52 -24.91 22.33 9.92
N GLY A 53 -24.16 23.36 10.33
CA GLY A 53 -24.33 24.02 11.63
C GLY A 53 -23.86 23.19 12.82
N GLY A 54 -23.24 22.03 12.59
CA GLY A 54 -22.69 21.13 13.61
C GLY A 54 -21.18 20.96 13.46
N ALA A 55 -20.50 20.52 14.53
CA ALA A 55 -19.08 20.20 14.45
C ALA A 55 -18.90 18.89 13.65
N THR A 56 -18.44 18.99 12.41
CA THR A 56 -18.12 17.84 11.54
C THR A 56 -16.63 17.56 11.65
N ALA A 57 -16.23 16.49 12.33
CA ALA A 57 -14.84 16.08 12.44
C ALA A 57 -14.36 15.39 11.17
N LEU A 58 -13.04 15.32 10.97
CA LEU A 58 -12.44 14.56 9.86
C LEU A 58 -12.84 13.08 9.92
N ALA A 59 -12.95 12.52 11.12
CA ALA A 59 -13.38 11.14 11.32
C ALA A 59 -14.78 10.87 10.75
N ASP A 60 -15.68 11.86 10.81
CA ASP A 60 -17.06 11.72 10.31
C ASP A 60 -17.12 11.69 8.78
N ILE A 61 -16.11 12.23 8.09
CA ILE A 61 -16.02 12.21 6.63
C ILE A 61 -15.63 10.81 6.13
N VAL A 62 -14.78 10.11 6.88
CA VAL A 62 -14.22 8.80 6.50
C VAL A 62 -15.02 7.62 7.07
N ASP A 63 -15.97 7.89 7.95
CA ASP A 63 -16.86 6.90 8.56
C ASP A 63 -17.99 6.56 7.58
N THR A 64 -17.71 5.64 6.66
CA THR A 64 -18.65 5.18 5.64
C THR A 64 -19.12 3.75 5.91
N ASP A 65 -20.37 3.45 5.55
CA ASP A 65 -20.92 2.07 5.63
C ASP A 65 -20.24 1.10 4.65
N GLY A 66 -19.67 1.62 3.56
CA GLY A 66 -18.96 0.85 2.55
C GLY A 66 -17.47 0.66 2.84
N PRO A 67 -16.82 -0.32 2.18
CA PRO A 67 -15.38 -0.47 2.23
C PRO A 67 -14.66 0.72 1.56
N VAL A 68 -13.53 1.12 2.13
CA VAL A 68 -12.65 2.18 1.63
C VAL A 68 -11.37 1.56 1.09
N GLU A 69 -11.03 1.84 -0.17
CA GLU A 69 -9.77 1.40 -0.77
C GLU A 69 -8.64 2.36 -0.39
N LEU A 70 -7.66 1.89 0.38
CA LEU A 70 -6.48 2.67 0.76
C LEU A 70 -5.34 2.54 -0.25
N ALA A 71 -5.26 1.38 -0.91
CA ALA A 71 -4.31 1.03 -1.95
C ALA A 71 -4.92 -0.08 -2.81
N PRO A 72 -4.41 -0.33 -4.03
CA PRO A 72 -4.92 -1.39 -4.90
C PRO A 72 -5.04 -2.74 -4.16
N GLY A 73 -6.28 -3.23 -4.00
CA GLY A 73 -6.58 -4.50 -3.32
C GLY A 73 -6.53 -4.45 -1.77
N VAL A 74 -6.40 -3.26 -1.19
CA VAL A 74 -6.43 -3.02 0.27
C VAL A 74 -7.69 -2.24 0.63
N LEU A 75 -8.74 -2.98 1.00
CA LEU A 75 -10.00 -2.42 1.46
C LEU A 75 -10.10 -2.50 2.98
N VAL A 76 -10.49 -1.40 3.61
CA VAL A 76 -10.74 -1.30 5.06
C VAL A 76 -12.19 -0.87 5.30
N ARG A 77 -12.72 -1.09 6.50
CA ARG A 77 -14.03 -0.52 6.86
C ARG A 77 -13.87 0.97 7.18
N GLY A 78 -14.86 1.79 6.79
CA GLY A 78 -14.88 3.21 7.14
C GLY A 78 -14.74 3.46 8.65
N ALA A 79 -15.41 2.65 9.47
CA ALA A 79 -15.33 2.73 10.92
C ALA A 79 -13.91 2.53 11.50
N ASP A 80 -13.11 1.61 10.92
CA ASP A 80 -11.73 1.37 11.37
C ASP A 80 -10.81 2.55 10.97
N LEU A 81 -11.05 3.11 9.78
CA LEU A 81 -10.35 4.31 9.31
C LEU A 81 -10.68 5.52 10.19
N ALA A 82 -11.96 5.72 10.53
CA ALA A 82 -12.40 6.76 11.43
C ALA A 82 -11.78 6.61 12.83
N ALA A 83 -11.66 5.38 13.34
CA ALA A 83 -11.01 5.11 14.64
C ALA A 83 -9.54 5.57 14.65
N VAL A 84 -8.76 5.26 13.60
CA VAL A 84 -7.37 5.70 13.50
C VAL A 84 -7.26 7.22 13.36
N VAL A 85 -8.16 7.85 12.59
CA VAL A 85 -8.23 9.32 12.51
C VAL A 85 -8.53 9.95 13.88
N ARG A 86 -9.31 9.27 14.73
CA ARG A 86 -9.57 9.69 16.12
C ARG A 86 -8.40 9.45 17.08
N GLY A 87 -7.33 8.79 16.63
CA GLY A 87 -6.10 8.59 17.39
C GLY A 87 -5.84 7.14 17.83
N GLU A 88 -6.65 6.17 17.40
CA GLU A 88 -6.35 4.76 17.62
C GLU A 88 -5.06 4.34 16.88
N PRO A 89 -4.32 3.33 17.38
CA PRO A 89 -3.10 2.86 16.73
C PRO A 89 -3.36 2.40 15.30
N GLY A 90 -2.52 2.80 14.34
CA GLY A 90 -2.69 2.46 12.92
C GLY A 90 -2.80 0.96 12.61
N ALA A 91 -2.29 0.09 13.49
CA ALA A 91 -2.47 -1.36 13.37
C ALA A 91 -3.94 -1.81 13.46
N SER A 92 -4.85 -0.99 14.02
CA SER A 92 -6.28 -1.29 14.07
C SER A 92 -6.94 -1.29 12.68
N LEU A 93 -6.42 -0.52 11.71
CA LEU A 93 -6.89 -0.51 10.31
C LEU A 93 -6.87 -1.89 9.65
N LEU A 94 -5.94 -2.75 10.08
CA LEU A 94 -5.69 -4.05 9.47
C LEU A 94 -6.38 -5.21 10.19
N ARG A 95 -7.08 -4.95 11.31
CA ARG A 95 -7.70 -6.02 12.13
C ARG A 95 -8.78 -6.78 11.36
N ASP A 96 -9.65 -6.03 10.68
CA ASP A 96 -10.80 -6.57 9.94
C ASP A 96 -10.81 -6.15 8.47
N ALA A 97 -9.66 -5.72 7.93
CA ALA A 97 -9.52 -5.35 6.52
C ALA A 97 -9.89 -6.56 5.62
N VAL A 98 -10.98 -6.44 4.87
CA VAL A 98 -11.40 -7.45 3.89
C VAL A 98 -10.51 -7.27 2.66
N ARG A 99 -9.44 -8.06 2.59
CA ARG A 99 -8.54 -8.06 1.42
C ARG A 99 -9.24 -8.70 0.22
N ILE A 100 -9.92 -7.90 -0.60
CA ILE A 100 -10.43 -8.35 -1.90
C ILE A 100 -9.27 -8.28 -2.89
N GLY A 101 -8.71 -9.44 -3.24
CA GLY A 101 -7.62 -9.54 -4.23
C GLY A 101 -6.39 -10.34 -3.80
N GLY A 102 -6.38 -11.00 -2.64
CA GLY A 102 -5.34 -11.99 -2.32
C GLY A 102 -3.94 -11.44 -2.03
N VAL A 103 -3.74 -10.11 -2.02
CA VAL A 103 -2.48 -9.52 -1.54
C VAL A 103 -2.49 -9.48 -0.02
N THR A 104 -2.36 -10.66 0.59
CA THR A 104 -1.68 -10.72 1.89
C THR A 104 -0.27 -10.18 1.68
N PRO A 105 0.30 -9.38 2.61
CA PRO A 105 1.75 -9.40 2.76
C PRO A 105 2.08 -10.86 2.97
N ASP A 106 2.57 -11.52 1.92
CA ASP A 106 3.11 -12.84 2.06
C ASP A 106 4.28 -12.64 3.03
N PRO A 107 4.21 -13.19 4.25
CA PRO A 107 5.26 -12.99 5.25
C PRO A 107 6.62 -13.40 4.66
N VAL A 108 6.63 -14.38 3.77
CA VAL A 108 7.81 -14.83 3.03
C VAL A 108 8.31 -13.75 2.07
N ARG A 109 7.43 -13.15 1.26
CA ARG A 109 7.81 -12.04 0.37
C ARG A 109 8.26 -10.80 1.14
N THR A 110 7.67 -10.55 2.31
CA THR A 110 8.06 -9.46 3.21
C THR A 110 9.48 -9.68 3.74
N GLU A 111 9.82 -10.90 4.15
CA GLU A 111 11.17 -11.27 4.60
C GLU A 111 12.21 -11.09 3.48
N VAL A 112 11.89 -11.51 2.25
CA VAL A 112 12.73 -11.28 1.06
C VAL A 112 12.95 -9.78 0.83
N GLN A 113 11.89 -8.97 0.93
CA GLN A 113 11.97 -7.52 0.73
C GLN A 113 12.81 -6.81 1.80
N GLN A 114 12.69 -7.21 3.07
CA GLN A 114 13.46 -6.65 4.19
C GLN A 114 14.94 -7.02 4.09
N GLY A 115 15.25 -8.25 3.65
CA GLY A 115 16.62 -8.70 3.41
C GLY A 115 17.22 -8.24 2.08
N TRP A 116 16.46 -7.54 1.22
CA TRP A 116 16.90 -7.21 -0.13
C TRP A 116 18.00 -6.15 -0.14
N THR A 117 19.08 -6.40 -0.88
CA THR A 117 20.22 -5.48 -1.01
C THR A 117 20.57 -5.19 -2.47
N ARG A 118 21.57 -4.31 -2.67
CA ARG A 118 22.13 -4.04 -4.00
C ARG A 118 22.72 -5.28 -4.67
N ALA A 119 23.21 -6.24 -3.90
CA ALA A 119 23.77 -7.48 -4.44
C ALA A 119 22.67 -8.33 -5.10
N ASP A 120 21.51 -8.42 -4.47
CA ASP A 120 20.33 -9.12 -5.00
C ASP A 120 19.87 -8.48 -6.31
N THR A 121 19.78 -7.15 -6.36
CA THR A 121 19.48 -6.41 -7.60
C THR A 121 20.49 -6.72 -8.71
N ALA A 122 21.79 -6.75 -8.39
CA ALA A 122 22.83 -6.99 -9.39
C ALA A 122 22.77 -8.41 -9.96
N VAL A 123 22.52 -9.41 -9.10
CA VAL A 123 22.39 -10.81 -9.51
C VAL A 123 21.14 -11.00 -10.36
N CYS A 124 19.96 -10.51 -9.94
CA CYS A 124 18.73 -10.63 -10.74
C CYS A 124 18.89 -9.99 -12.12
N LYS A 125 19.48 -8.79 -12.19
CA LYS A 125 19.77 -8.12 -13.46
C LYS A 125 20.71 -8.92 -14.36
N SER A 126 21.73 -9.57 -13.78
CA SER A 126 22.65 -10.42 -14.54
C SER A 126 21.99 -11.68 -15.11
N LEU A 127 20.88 -12.10 -14.51
CA LEU A 127 20.07 -13.25 -14.91
C LEU A 127 18.86 -12.84 -15.78
N GLY A 128 18.72 -11.55 -16.13
CA GLY A 128 17.61 -11.06 -16.95
C GLY A 128 16.27 -10.95 -16.21
N MET A 129 16.26 -11.10 -14.88
CA MET A 129 15.05 -10.96 -14.07
C MET A 129 14.86 -9.52 -13.60
N ASP A 130 13.61 -9.06 -13.62
CA ASP A 130 13.22 -7.88 -12.87
C ASP A 130 13.12 -8.20 -11.35
N ARG A 131 12.86 -7.16 -10.56
CA ARG A 131 12.79 -7.29 -9.11
C ARG A 131 11.60 -8.15 -8.66
N GLU A 132 10.47 -8.07 -9.34
CA GLU A 132 9.26 -8.77 -8.92
C GLU A 132 9.40 -10.29 -9.12
N ILE A 133 9.92 -10.69 -10.28
CA ILE A 133 10.25 -12.08 -10.59
C ILE A 133 11.32 -12.60 -9.61
N GLY A 134 12.36 -11.80 -9.36
CA GLY A 134 13.42 -12.16 -8.41
C GLY A 134 12.91 -12.33 -6.98
N GLU A 135 12.03 -11.45 -6.49
CA GLU A 135 11.41 -11.58 -5.16
C GLU A 135 10.60 -12.87 -5.04
N ARG A 136 9.81 -13.22 -6.07
CA ARG A 136 8.98 -14.42 -6.08
C ARG A 136 9.81 -15.69 -6.07
N ILE A 137 10.81 -15.80 -6.94
CA ILE A 137 11.66 -16.99 -7.00
C ILE A 137 12.47 -17.16 -5.70
N MET A 138 12.99 -16.08 -5.12
CA MET A 138 13.69 -16.15 -3.83
C MET A 138 12.76 -16.53 -2.67
N ALA A 139 11.51 -16.04 -2.68
CA ALA A 139 10.50 -16.42 -1.72
C ALA A 139 10.21 -17.92 -1.80
N GLU A 140 10.06 -18.47 -3.00
CA GLU A 140 9.82 -19.90 -3.22
C GLU A 140 11.02 -20.78 -2.85
N LEU A 141 12.24 -20.37 -3.19
CA LEU A 141 13.43 -21.17 -2.95
C LEU A 141 13.84 -21.20 -1.48
N TRP A 142 13.91 -20.04 -0.82
CA TRP A 142 14.56 -19.90 0.49
C TRP A 142 13.72 -19.17 1.53
N GLY A 143 12.65 -18.52 1.08
CA GLY A 143 11.83 -17.64 1.90
C GLY A 143 12.54 -16.41 2.45
N ARG A 144 13.68 -16.03 1.86
CA ARG A 144 14.48 -14.85 2.20
C ARG A 144 15.32 -14.42 0.98
N SER A 145 15.87 -13.20 1.02
CA SER A 145 16.71 -12.72 -0.08
C SER A 145 17.98 -13.56 -0.24
N MET A 146 18.61 -13.53 -1.41
CA MET A 146 19.89 -14.21 -1.65
C MET A 146 20.99 -13.73 -0.68
N SER A 147 21.02 -12.44 -0.37
CA SER A 147 21.96 -11.88 0.61
C SER A 147 21.71 -12.38 2.02
N ALA A 148 20.44 -12.47 2.45
CA ALA A 148 20.09 -13.03 3.75
C ALA A 148 20.39 -14.53 3.80
N GLU A 149 20.12 -15.25 2.71
CA GLU A 149 20.39 -16.68 2.61
C GLU A 149 21.88 -17.00 2.60
N ARG A 150 22.68 -16.18 1.90
CA ARG A 150 24.14 -16.27 1.94
C ARG A 150 24.63 -16.12 3.38
N ASP A 151 24.08 -15.17 4.12
CA ASP A 151 24.51 -14.87 5.48
C ASP A 151 24.07 -15.96 6.46
N HIS A 152 22.93 -16.60 6.18
CA HIS A 152 22.47 -17.79 6.89
C HIS A 152 23.35 -19.03 6.63
N ARG A 153 23.74 -19.27 5.37
CA ARG A 153 24.54 -20.44 4.98
C ARG A 153 26.04 -20.29 5.22
N ALA A 154 26.56 -19.06 5.24
CA ALA A 154 27.98 -18.82 5.38
C ALA A 154 28.38 -18.73 6.86
N ASP A 155 29.31 -19.60 7.27
CA ASP A 155 30.14 -19.41 8.46
C ASP A 155 30.83 -18.02 8.42
N PRO A 156 31.24 -17.37 9.54
CA PRO A 156 31.77 -16.00 9.57
C PRO A 156 33.00 -15.73 8.69
N ASN A 157 33.58 -16.75 8.07
CA ASN A 157 34.74 -16.65 7.20
C ASN A 157 34.39 -16.04 5.81
N VAL A 158 35.27 -15.19 5.28
CA VAL A 158 35.10 -14.57 3.96
C VAL A 158 35.10 -15.60 2.82
N ARG A 159 35.85 -16.72 2.97
CA ARG A 159 35.94 -17.76 1.94
C ARG A 159 34.63 -18.55 1.78
N SER A 160 33.92 -18.85 2.87
CA SER A 160 32.62 -19.55 2.84
C SER A 160 31.54 -18.68 2.17
N ARG A 161 31.56 -17.36 2.38
CA ARG A 161 30.63 -16.42 1.72
C ARG A 161 30.75 -16.44 0.20
N GLY A 162 31.98 -16.52 -0.32
CA GLY A 162 32.21 -16.61 -1.76
C GLY A 162 31.69 -17.91 -2.39
N LEU A 163 31.86 -19.04 -1.69
CA LEU A 163 31.31 -20.33 -2.12
C LEU A 163 29.78 -20.38 -2.03
N ALA A 164 29.21 -19.87 -0.93
CA ALA A 164 27.76 -19.77 -0.75
C ALA A 164 27.12 -18.90 -1.84
N THR A 165 27.73 -17.75 -2.17
CA THR A 165 27.23 -16.86 -3.23
C THR A 165 27.19 -17.58 -4.58
N LYS A 166 28.24 -18.32 -4.96
CA LYS A 166 28.26 -19.08 -6.22
C LYS A 166 27.18 -20.15 -6.29
N ALA A 167 26.98 -20.90 -5.20
CA ALA A 167 25.94 -21.93 -5.12
C ALA A 167 24.54 -21.31 -5.25
N LEU A 168 24.27 -20.23 -4.50
CA LEU A 168 22.99 -19.53 -4.54
C LEU A 168 22.69 -18.90 -5.90
N THR A 169 23.70 -18.35 -6.59
CA THR A 169 23.52 -17.85 -7.96
C THR A 169 23.15 -18.99 -8.93
N ALA A 170 23.72 -20.19 -8.76
CA ALA A 170 23.37 -21.34 -9.60
C ALA A 170 21.95 -21.85 -9.33
N GLU A 171 21.54 -21.95 -8.06
CA GLU A 171 20.16 -22.28 -7.66
C GLU A 171 19.15 -21.29 -8.24
N LEU A 172 19.43 -19.98 -8.11
CA LEU A 172 18.56 -18.93 -8.61
C LEU A 172 18.43 -18.94 -10.14
N ARG A 173 19.54 -19.21 -10.85
CA ARG A 173 19.53 -19.34 -12.31
C ARG A 173 18.69 -20.54 -12.77
N ALA A 174 18.89 -21.70 -12.13
CA ALA A 174 18.13 -22.90 -12.48
C ALA A 174 16.62 -22.69 -12.27
N ALA A 175 16.23 -21.99 -11.20
CA ALA A 175 14.83 -21.64 -10.95
C ALA A 175 14.30 -20.61 -11.95
N ALA A 176 15.11 -19.62 -12.34
CA ALA A 176 14.73 -18.64 -13.36
C ALA A 176 14.50 -19.29 -14.73
N ASP A 177 15.38 -20.20 -15.14
CA ASP A 177 15.25 -20.95 -16.39
C ASP A 177 13.96 -21.80 -16.37
N SER A 178 13.68 -22.50 -15.26
CA SER A 178 12.44 -23.29 -15.10
C SER A 178 11.16 -22.44 -15.08
N TRP A 179 11.24 -21.19 -14.63
CA TRP A 179 10.11 -20.26 -14.63
C TRP A 179 9.85 -19.69 -16.01
N ALA A 180 10.90 -19.43 -16.81
CA ALA A 180 10.76 -18.96 -18.18
C ALA A 180 10.10 -20.01 -19.09
N ASP A 181 10.41 -21.30 -18.89
CA ASP A 181 9.83 -22.41 -19.65
C ASP A 181 8.35 -22.70 -19.30
N ALA A 182 7.85 -22.19 -18.17
CA ALA A 182 6.48 -22.42 -17.72
C ALA A 182 5.46 -21.37 -18.23
N ASP A 183 5.96 -20.22 -18.73
CA ASP A 183 5.15 -19.12 -19.26
C ASP A 183 5.05 -19.12 -20.81
N GLU A 184 5.61 -20.14 -21.49
CA GLU A 184 5.53 -20.37 -22.96
C GLU A 184 4.53 -21.48 -23.33
#